data_AF-A0A438D993-F1
#
_entry.id   AF-A0A438D993-F1
#
_cell.length_a   1.000
_cell.length_b   1.000
_cell.length_c   1.000
_cell.angle_alpha   90.00
_cell.angle_beta   90.00
_cell.angle_gamma   90.00
#
_symmetry.space_group_name_H-M   'P 1'
#
loop_
_entity.id
_entity.type
_entity.pdbx_description
1 polymer ?
#
loop_
_entity_poly.entity_id
_entity_poly.type
_entity_poly.pdbx_seq_one_letter_code
_entity_poly.pdbx_strand_id
1 'polypeptide(L)'
;MNYLKYACEYKDTLEEVFQQHQKIERTDEAGSDVDERSSQNNSRLPVKQTPFATQLIAVMDLLDSNLDTKSKLYKDMSLRYIFLMNNGRYILQKIKGSSEIHEVMGDTWCRRRSSDLRQYHKNYQRETWSKVLQCLRDEGLQVNGKVNKPVLKERFKTFNTLFDEIHKTQSTWVVSDEQLQSELRVSISAVMIPAYRSFLARFSQYLDSGRQTEKYVKYQPDDIETSIDELFDGNPTSMTRKRT
;
A
#
# COMPACT_ATOMS: atom_id res chain seq x y z
N MET A 1 -12.37 -4.79 -12.92
CA MET A 1 -12.76 -6.06 -12.27
C MET A 1 -14.14 -6.55 -12.69
N ASN A 2 -15.25 -5.83 -12.47
CA ASN A 2 -16.57 -6.31 -12.90
C ASN A 2 -16.63 -6.59 -14.41
N TYR A 3 -16.04 -5.72 -15.23
CA TYR A 3 -15.93 -5.95 -16.67
C TYR A 3 -15.19 -7.26 -17.00
N LEU A 4 -14.08 -7.55 -16.32
CA LEU A 4 -13.33 -8.80 -16.53
C LEU A 4 -14.16 -10.01 -16.12
N LYS A 5 -14.94 -9.91 -15.04
CA LYS A 5 -15.87 -10.96 -14.63
C LYS A 5 -16.88 -11.26 -15.72
N TYR A 6 -17.54 -10.22 -16.28
CA TYR A 6 -18.48 -10.40 -17.39
C TYR A 6 -17.80 -10.92 -18.66
N ALA A 7 -16.58 -10.46 -18.98
CA ALA A 7 -15.83 -10.98 -20.11
C ALA A 7 -15.55 -12.49 -19.97
N CYS A 8 -15.27 -12.98 -18.75
CA CYS A 8 -15.13 -14.41 -18.50
C CYS A 8 -16.42 -15.21 -18.72
N GLU A 9 -17.61 -14.62 -18.54
CA GLU A 9 -18.89 -15.29 -18.84
C GLU A 9 -19.07 -15.55 -20.36
N TYR A 10 -18.38 -14.77 -21.21
CA TYR A 10 -18.37 -14.92 -22.66
C TYR A 10 -17.04 -15.44 -23.20
N LYS A 11 -16.26 -16.17 -22.37
CA LYS A 11 -14.91 -16.66 -22.70
C LYS A 11 -14.84 -17.34 -24.06
N ASP A 12 -15.71 -18.32 -24.32
CA ASP A 12 -15.68 -19.12 -25.55
C ASP A 12 -15.98 -18.28 -26.80
N THR A 13 -16.99 -17.40 -26.71
CA THR A 13 -17.33 -16.48 -27.82
C THR A 13 -16.21 -15.48 -28.08
N LEU A 14 -15.63 -14.89 -27.03
CA LEU A 14 -14.54 -13.93 -27.17
C LEU A 14 -13.26 -14.62 -27.69
N GLU A 15 -13.02 -15.86 -27.31
CA GLU A 15 -11.93 -16.68 -27.83
C GLU A 15 -12.03 -16.85 -29.35
N GLU A 16 -13.21 -17.20 -29.87
CA GLU A 16 -13.44 -17.29 -31.32
C GLU A 16 -13.22 -15.95 -32.03
N VAL A 17 -13.77 -14.86 -31.47
CA VAL A 17 -13.62 -13.50 -32.02
C VAL A 17 -12.15 -13.09 -32.10
N PHE A 18 -11.38 -13.31 -31.03
CA PHE A 18 -9.97 -12.96 -31.01
C PHE A 18 -9.15 -13.85 -31.96
N GLN A 19 -9.48 -15.12 -32.11
CA GLN A 19 -8.84 -16.00 -33.11
C GLN A 19 -9.10 -15.54 -34.54
N GLN A 20 -10.33 -15.10 -34.85
CA GLN A 20 -10.65 -14.55 -36.18
C GLN A 20 -9.88 -13.26 -36.44
N HIS A 21 -9.81 -12.36 -35.46
CA HIS A 21 -9.09 -11.09 -35.60
C HIS A 21 -7.59 -11.31 -35.87
N GLN A 22 -6.94 -12.21 -35.12
CA GLN A 22 -5.53 -12.56 -35.34
C GLN A 22 -5.27 -13.16 -36.74
N LYS A 23 -6.24 -13.89 -37.31
CA LYS A 23 -6.11 -14.41 -38.69
C LYS A 23 -6.18 -13.29 -39.72
N ILE A 24 -7.04 -12.29 -39.51
CA ILE A 24 -7.16 -11.13 -40.40
C ILE A 24 -5.87 -10.31 -40.37
N GLU A 25 -5.37 -9.94 -39.18
CA GLU A 25 -4.13 -9.16 -39.04
C GLU A 25 -2.93 -9.84 -39.72
N ARG A 26 -2.79 -11.17 -39.56
CA ARG A 26 -1.71 -11.94 -40.25
C ARG A 26 -1.86 -11.98 -41.76
N THR A 27 -3.08 -11.89 -42.29
CA THR A 27 -3.32 -11.90 -43.73
C THR A 27 -3.00 -10.53 -44.34
N ASP A 28 -3.25 -9.46 -43.60
CA ASP A 28 -2.91 -8.09 -44.00
C ASP A 28 -1.38 -7.84 -43.94
N GLU A 29 -0.67 -8.41 -42.96
CA GLU A 29 0.81 -8.34 -42.88
C GLU A 29 1.53 -9.22 -43.92
N ALA A 30 0.94 -10.35 -44.32
CA ALA A 30 1.47 -11.19 -45.40
C ALA A 30 1.36 -10.56 -46.80
N GLY A 31 0.66 -9.41 -46.92
CA GLY A 31 0.60 -8.60 -48.13
C GLY A 31 1.75 -7.60 -48.29
N SER A 32 2.62 -7.45 -47.30
CA SER A 32 3.84 -6.65 -47.39
C SER A 32 5.08 -7.55 -47.47
N ASP A 33 5.52 -7.84 -48.70
CA ASP A 33 6.81 -8.50 -48.97
C ASP A 33 7.97 -7.67 -48.39
N VAL A 34 8.56 -8.14 -47.29
CA VAL A 34 9.94 -7.81 -46.92
C VAL A 34 10.65 -9.06 -46.38
N ASP A 35 11.73 -9.41 -47.07
CA ASP A 35 12.57 -10.59 -46.92
C ASP A 35 13.18 -10.83 -45.52
N GLU A 36 12.98 -12.07 -45.05
CA GLU A 36 13.96 -13.00 -44.45
C GLU A 36 15.09 -12.47 -43.53
N ARG A 37 15.09 -12.86 -42.23
CA ARG A 37 16.03 -13.86 -41.64
C ARG A 37 16.12 -13.88 -40.10
N SER A 38 16.11 -15.12 -39.62
CA SER A 38 16.92 -15.70 -38.53
C SER A 38 16.29 -15.93 -37.14
N SER A 39 16.49 -17.18 -36.72
CA SER A 39 16.87 -17.67 -35.39
C SER A 39 15.82 -18.48 -34.64
N GLN A 40 15.89 -19.79 -34.89
CA GLN A 40 15.51 -20.84 -33.95
C GLN A 40 16.15 -20.56 -32.59
N ASN A 41 15.36 -20.56 -31.52
CA ASN A 41 15.86 -20.90 -30.20
C ASN A 41 14.79 -21.61 -29.37
N ASN A 42 15.08 -22.87 -29.03
CA ASN A 42 14.37 -23.68 -28.07
C ASN A 42 14.46 -23.05 -26.67
N SER A 43 13.33 -22.76 -26.03
CA SER A 43 13.18 -22.99 -24.58
C SER A 43 11.72 -22.90 -24.15
N ARG A 44 11.25 -23.97 -23.49
CA ARG A 44 9.98 -24.15 -22.78
C ARG A 44 8.72 -23.88 -23.60
N LEU A 45 7.99 -24.95 -23.93
CA LEU A 45 6.58 -24.87 -24.34
C LEU A 45 5.84 -23.93 -23.38
N PRO A 46 5.44 -22.72 -23.79
CA PRO A 46 4.43 -21.99 -23.06
C PRO A 46 3.17 -22.85 -23.17
N VAL A 47 2.44 -23.04 -22.07
CA VAL A 47 1.02 -23.35 -22.18
C VAL A 47 0.49 -22.38 -23.24
N LYS A 48 -0.03 -22.87 -24.37
CA LYS A 48 -0.53 -22.01 -25.45
C LYS A 48 -1.55 -21.08 -24.80
N GLN A 49 -1.15 -19.83 -24.52
CA GLN A 49 -2.05 -18.84 -23.96
C GLN A 49 -3.10 -18.60 -25.02
N THR A 50 -4.36 -18.79 -24.64
CA THR A 50 -5.46 -18.55 -25.56
C THR A 50 -5.51 -17.05 -25.86
N PRO A 51 -5.87 -16.63 -27.08
CA PRO A 51 -6.12 -15.24 -27.41
C PRO A 51 -6.92 -14.48 -26.34
N PHE A 52 -7.96 -15.09 -25.74
CA PHE A 52 -8.67 -14.50 -24.60
C PHE A 52 -7.75 -14.26 -23.39
N ALA A 53 -6.97 -15.25 -23.00
CA ALA A 53 -6.04 -15.14 -21.87
C ALA A 53 -5.01 -14.01 -22.09
N THR A 54 -4.47 -13.89 -23.32
CA THR A 54 -3.54 -12.81 -23.68
C THR A 54 -4.18 -11.44 -23.51
N GLN A 55 -5.42 -11.25 -24.00
CA GLN A 55 -6.12 -9.97 -23.86
C GLN A 55 -6.47 -9.66 -22.41
N LEU A 56 -6.88 -10.67 -21.63
CA LEU A 56 -7.20 -10.48 -20.21
C LEU A 56 -5.96 -10.04 -19.42
N ILE A 57 -4.79 -10.66 -19.66
CA ILE A 57 -3.53 -10.27 -19.04
C ILE A 57 -3.15 -8.83 -19.46
N ALA A 58 -3.30 -8.49 -20.75
CA ALA A 58 -3.00 -7.14 -21.22
C ALA A 58 -3.88 -6.08 -20.54
N VAL A 59 -5.18 -6.33 -20.35
CA VAL A 59 -6.06 -5.42 -19.61
C VAL A 59 -5.65 -5.29 -18.14
N MET A 60 -5.20 -6.38 -17.51
CA MET A 60 -4.68 -6.36 -16.15
C MET A 60 -3.39 -5.52 -16.03
N ASP A 61 -2.47 -5.65 -16.97
CA ASP A 61 -1.24 -4.85 -17.01
C ASP A 61 -1.53 -3.35 -17.25
N LEU A 62 -2.50 -3.04 -18.13
CA LEU A 62 -2.98 -1.67 -18.35
C LEU A 62 -3.63 -1.08 -17.09
N LEU A 63 -4.41 -1.89 -16.36
CA LEU A 63 -5.00 -1.47 -15.09
C LEU A 63 -3.90 -1.16 -14.06
N ASP A 64 -2.88 -1.99 -13.95
CA ASP A 64 -1.76 -1.77 -13.03
C ASP A 64 -0.98 -0.50 -13.37
N SER A 65 -0.67 -0.30 -14.65
CA SER A 65 -0.02 0.93 -15.13
C SER A 65 -0.87 2.18 -14.86
N ASN A 66 -2.19 2.08 -15.04
CA ASN A 66 -3.11 3.16 -14.72
C ASN A 66 -3.13 3.49 -13.23
N LEU A 67 -3.15 2.47 -12.38
CA LEU A 67 -3.12 2.64 -10.92
C LEU A 67 -1.80 3.26 -10.45
N ASP A 68 -0.66 2.81 -10.98
CA ASP A 68 0.64 3.42 -10.68
C ASP A 68 0.66 4.90 -11.07
N THR A 69 0.19 5.22 -12.28
CA THR A 69 0.09 6.61 -12.76
C THR A 69 -0.82 7.46 -11.88
N LYS A 70 -2.01 6.96 -11.53
CA LYS A 70 -2.95 7.67 -10.66
C LYS A 70 -2.43 7.84 -9.24
N SER A 71 -1.67 6.88 -8.72
CA SER A 71 -1.06 6.99 -7.39
C SER A 71 -0.15 8.23 -7.31
N LYS A 72 0.54 8.57 -8.40
CA LYS A 72 1.45 9.72 -8.46
C LYS A 72 0.74 11.08 -8.40
N LEU A 73 -0.58 11.12 -8.52
CA LEU A 73 -1.38 12.35 -8.34
C LEU A 73 -1.44 12.79 -6.87
N TYR A 74 -1.28 11.87 -5.93
CA TYR A 74 -1.16 12.24 -4.52
C TYR A 74 0.22 12.84 -4.26
N LYS A 75 0.26 14.02 -3.63
CA LYS A 75 1.52 14.66 -3.25
C LYS A 75 2.24 13.90 -2.13
N ASP A 76 1.47 13.40 -1.18
CA ASP A 76 1.98 12.60 -0.06
C ASP A 76 2.30 11.17 -0.54
N MET A 77 3.56 10.76 -0.37
CA MET A 77 4.04 9.41 -0.72
C MET A 77 3.33 8.31 0.07
N SER A 78 3.05 8.55 1.36
CA SER A 78 2.38 7.58 2.22
C SER A 78 0.97 7.29 1.72
N LEU A 79 0.24 8.33 1.28
CA LEU A 79 -1.08 8.17 0.68
C LEU A 79 -1.04 7.40 -0.65
N ARG A 80 0.05 7.51 -1.43
CA ARG A 80 0.23 6.69 -2.65
C ARG A 80 0.23 5.21 -2.31
N TYR A 81 0.95 4.82 -1.26
CA TYR A 81 1.02 3.42 -0.83
C TYR A 81 -0.32 2.93 -0.30
N ILE A 82 -1.04 3.75 0.48
CA ILE A 82 -2.42 3.40 0.93
C ILE A 82 -3.34 3.17 -0.29
N PHE A 83 -3.30 4.07 -1.27
CA PHE A 83 -4.08 3.92 -2.51
C PHE A 83 -3.74 2.62 -3.25
N LEU A 84 -2.46 2.31 -3.43
CA LEU A 84 -2.01 1.10 -4.11
C LEU A 84 -2.38 -0.16 -3.32
N MET A 85 -2.31 -0.13 -1.98
CA MET A 85 -2.72 -1.26 -1.15
C MET A 85 -4.22 -1.52 -1.24
N ASN A 86 -5.07 -0.49 -1.13
CA ASN A 86 -6.52 -0.63 -1.26
C ASN A 86 -6.92 -1.25 -2.60
N ASN A 87 -6.43 -0.68 -3.71
CA ASN A 87 -6.76 -1.19 -5.04
C ASN A 87 -6.16 -2.58 -5.28
N GLY A 88 -4.90 -2.79 -4.87
CA GLY A 88 -4.23 -4.06 -5.05
C GLY A 88 -4.89 -5.20 -4.27
N ARG A 89 -5.33 -4.94 -3.03
CA ARG A 89 -6.08 -5.89 -2.18
C ARG A 89 -7.42 -6.23 -2.79
N TYR A 90 -8.16 -5.22 -3.24
CA TYR A 90 -9.44 -5.40 -3.92
C TYR A 90 -9.30 -6.27 -5.18
N ILE A 91 -8.33 -5.99 -6.05
CA ILE A 91 -8.07 -6.76 -7.26
C ILE A 91 -7.71 -8.22 -6.90
N LEU A 92 -6.81 -8.41 -5.93
CA LEU A 92 -6.39 -9.74 -5.49
C LEU A 92 -7.58 -10.58 -4.99
N GLN A 93 -8.47 -9.98 -4.19
CA GLN A 93 -9.69 -10.64 -3.72
C GLN A 93 -10.64 -10.97 -4.88
N LYS A 94 -10.81 -10.06 -5.83
CA LYS A 94 -11.68 -10.30 -7.00
C LYS A 94 -11.16 -11.42 -7.90
N ILE A 95 -9.84 -11.54 -8.06
CA ILE A 95 -9.23 -12.65 -8.80
C ILE A 95 -9.41 -13.95 -8.05
N LYS A 96 -9.08 -14.01 -6.75
CA LYS A 96 -9.24 -15.22 -5.94
C LYS A 96 -10.70 -15.68 -5.81
N GLY A 97 -11.64 -14.75 -5.89
CA GLY A 97 -13.09 -15.02 -5.83
C GLY A 97 -13.73 -15.40 -7.16
N SER A 98 -12.99 -15.44 -8.28
CA SER A 98 -13.49 -15.89 -9.59
C SER A 98 -12.57 -16.97 -10.13
N SER A 99 -13.11 -18.18 -10.27
CA SER A 99 -12.40 -19.34 -10.83
C SER A 99 -11.83 -19.05 -12.21
N GLU A 100 -12.60 -18.35 -13.04
CA GLU A 100 -12.30 -18.07 -14.45
C GLU A 100 -11.13 -17.10 -14.57
N ILE A 101 -11.15 -16.01 -13.80
CA ILE A 101 -10.05 -15.05 -13.79
C ILE A 101 -8.81 -15.68 -13.13
N HIS A 102 -9.00 -16.47 -12.06
CA HIS A 102 -7.90 -17.14 -11.38
C HIS A 102 -7.21 -18.17 -12.27
N GLU A 103 -7.95 -18.92 -13.09
CA GLU A 103 -7.41 -19.87 -14.07
C GLU A 103 -6.45 -19.19 -15.05
N VAL A 104 -6.81 -17.99 -15.53
CA VAL A 104 -5.99 -17.23 -16.48
C VAL A 104 -4.78 -16.57 -15.81
N MET A 105 -4.97 -15.92 -14.67
CA MET A 105 -3.91 -15.17 -13.98
C MET A 105 -2.92 -16.09 -13.24
N GLY A 106 -3.45 -17.18 -12.68
CA GLY A 106 -2.72 -18.18 -11.92
C GLY A 106 -2.17 -17.71 -10.57
N ASP A 107 -1.68 -18.69 -9.81
CA ASP A 107 -1.11 -18.45 -8.47
C ASP A 107 0.13 -17.56 -8.50
N THR A 108 0.95 -17.66 -9.56
CA THR A 108 2.20 -16.90 -9.68
C THR A 108 1.91 -15.40 -9.65
N TRP A 109 0.89 -14.95 -10.37
CA TRP A 109 0.44 -13.57 -10.34
C TRP A 109 -0.07 -13.18 -8.94
N CYS A 110 -0.88 -14.04 -8.31
CA CYS A 110 -1.41 -13.78 -6.96
C CYS A 110 -0.29 -13.64 -5.92
N ARG A 111 0.76 -14.47 -6.00
CA ARG A 111 1.94 -14.40 -5.13
C ARG A 111 2.72 -13.11 -5.36
N ARG A 112 2.94 -12.71 -6.62
CA ARG A 112 3.59 -11.44 -6.97
C ARG A 112 2.82 -10.26 -6.40
N ARG A 113 1.51 -10.18 -6.67
CA ARG A 113 0.64 -9.13 -6.14
C ARG A 113 0.68 -9.07 -4.61
N SER A 114 0.65 -10.22 -3.94
CA SER A 114 0.76 -10.27 -2.47
C SER A 114 2.12 -9.74 -1.98
N SER A 115 3.19 -9.96 -2.74
CA SER A 115 4.52 -9.41 -2.44
C SER A 115 4.55 -7.89 -2.61
N ASP A 116 3.96 -7.36 -3.68
CA ASP A 116 3.87 -5.93 -3.93
C ASP A 116 3.10 -5.23 -2.79
N LEU A 117 1.98 -5.80 -2.35
CA LEU A 117 1.20 -5.29 -1.22
C LEU A 117 2.02 -5.21 0.07
N ARG A 118 2.79 -6.26 0.40
CA ARG A 118 3.70 -6.23 1.56
C ARG A 118 4.79 -5.17 1.42
N GLN A 119 5.29 -4.95 0.21
CA GLN A 119 6.29 -3.92 -0.04
C GLN A 119 5.70 -2.51 0.13
N TYR A 120 4.49 -2.27 -0.36
CA TYR A 120 3.78 -1.01 -0.15
C TYR A 120 3.52 -0.74 1.33
N HIS A 121 3.13 -1.75 2.11
CA HIS A 121 2.97 -1.64 3.56
C HIS A 121 4.29 -1.21 4.23
N LYS A 122 5.39 -1.93 3.96
CA LYS A 122 6.72 -1.58 4.51
C LYS A 122 7.15 -0.17 4.13
N ASN A 123 6.90 0.23 2.88
CA ASN A 123 7.25 1.57 2.42
C ASN A 123 6.42 2.64 3.12
N TYR A 124 5.09 2.46 3.19
CA TYR A 124 4.19 3.34 3.95
C TYR A 124 4.67 3.52 5.40
N GLN A 125 4.99 2.41 6.08
CA GLN A 125 5.44 2.44 7.46
C GLN A 125 6.73 3.24 7.60
N ARG A 126 7.69 3.00 6.70
CA ARG A 126 8.96 3.74 6.69
C ARG A 126 8.74 5.23 6.42
N GLU A 127 8.03 5.59 5.36
CA GLU A 127 7.84 6.99 4.97
C GLU A 127 7.11 7.80 6.04
N THR A 128 6.12 7.21 6.71
CA THR A 128 5.31 7.89 7.74
C THR A 128 6.01 7.91 9.11
N TRP A 129 6.42 6.75 9.61
CA TRP A 129 6.71 6.58 11.04
C TRP A 129 8.20 6.71 11.38
N SER A 130 9.10 6.68 10.40
CA SER A 130 10.55 6.69 10.67
C SER A 130 11.03 7.97 11.36
N LYS A 131 10.47 9.13 10.99
CA LYS A 131 10.78 10.42 11.62
C LYS A 131 10.26 10.51 13.06
N VAL A 132 9.08 9.94 13.31
CA VAL A 132 8.50 9.87 14.66
C VAL A 132 9.36 8.98 15.54
N LEU A 133 9.70 7.78 15.07
CA LEU A 133 10.58 6.85 15.77
C LEU A 133 11.98 7.42 16.00
N GLN A 134 12.49 8.27 15.09
CA GLN A 134 13.76 8.97 15.28
C GLN A 134 13.74 9.91 16.49
N CYS A 135 12.58 10.47 16.85
CA CYS A 135 12.44 11.30 18.05
C CYS A 135 12.63 10.50 19.34
N LEU A 136 12.39 9.18 19.28
CA LEU A 136 12.42 8.26 20.43
C LEU A 136 13.75 7.51 20.58
N ARG A 137 14.78 7.89 19.80
CA ARG A 137 16.12 7.31 19.92
C ARG A 137 16.95 8.02 20.98
N ASP A 138 17.82 7.25 21.64
CA ASP A 138 18.75 7.74 22.66
C ASP A 138 19.91 8.55 22.08
N GLU A 139 20.21 8.33 20.80
CA GLU A 139 21.31 8.95 20.09
C GLU A 139 21.26 10.48 20.16
N GLY A 140 22.34 11.07 20.66
CA GLY A 140 22.48 12.52 20.82
C GLY A 140 21.78 13.12 22.03
N LEU A 141 21.14 12.30 22.89
CA LEU A 141 20.53 12.79 24.14
C LEU A 141 21.50 12.85 25.32
N GLN A 142 22.64 12.18 25.24
CA GLN A 142 23.64 12.17 26.30
C GLN A 142 24.94 12.84 25.84
N VAL A 143 25.47 13.73 26.68
CA VAL A 143 26.78 14.35 26.51
C VAL A 143 27.55 14.08 27.81
N ASN A 144 28.68 13.38 27.71
CA ASN A 144 29.51 12.98 28.86
C ASN A 144 28.71 12.26 29.97
N GLY A 145 27.82 11.34 29.59
CA GLY A 145 26.98 10.57 30.52
C GLY A 145 25.84 11.35 31.19
N LYS A 146 25.64 12.62 30.83
CA LYS A 146 24.53 13.46 31.33
C LYS A 146 23.51 13.72 30.24
N VAL A 147 22.23 13.66 30.60
CA VAL A 147 21.12 13.95 29.69
C VAL A 147 21.11 15.44 29.34
N ASN A 148 21.11 15.75 28.06
CA ASN A 148 20.96 17.10 27.54
C ASN A 148 19.47 17.50 27.57
N LYS A 149 19.04 18.12 28.68
CA LYS A 149 17.65 18.53 28.91
C LYS A 149 17.04 19.37 27.77
N PRO A 150 17.73 20.40 27.20
CA PRO A 150 17.23 21.13 26.03
C PRO A 150 16.90 20.22 24.83
N VAL A 151 17.81 19.33 24.45
CA VAL A 151 17.61 18.42 23.32
C VAL A 151 16.47 17.44 23.62
N LEU A 152 16.40 16.91 24.85
CA LEU A 152 15.31 16.02 25.26
C LEU A 152 13.93 16.69 25.15
N LYS A 153 13.81 17.92 25.66
CA LYS A 153 12.58 18.73 25.55
C LYS A 153 12.17 18.94 24.10
N GLU A 154 13.14 19.16 23.22
CA GLU A 154 12.89 19.33 21.79
C GLU A 154 12.45 18.03 21.11
N ARG A 155 13.00 16.87 21.51
CA ARG A 155 12.54 15.56 21.00
C ARG A 155 11.08 15.31 21.33
N PHE A 156 10.66 15.57 22.58
CA PHE A 156 9.25 15.42 22.98
C PHE A 156 8.33 16.36 22.21
N LYS A 157 8.70 17.62 22.02
CA LYS A 157 7.92 18.56 21.19
C LYS A 157 7.81 18.11 19.75
N THR A 158 8.93 17.72 19.14
CA THR A 158 8.96 17.25 17.75
C THR A 158 8.12 16.00 17.59
N PHE A 159 8.21 15.05 18.53
CA PHE A 159 7.35 13.88 18.57
C PHE A 159 5.86 14.27 18.59
N ASN A 160 5.47 15.15 19.53
CA ASN A 160 4.07 15.57 19.67
C ASN A 160 3.54 16.18 18.35
N THR A 161 4.29 17.10 17.75
CA THR A 161 3.91 17.75 16.48
C THR A 161 3.77 16.74 15.34
N LEU A 162 4.76 15.86 15.15
CA LEU A 162 4.73 14.87 14.07
C LEU A 162 3.60 13.86 14.27
N PHE A 163 3.39 13.40 15.50
CA PHE A 163 2.32 12.45 15.82
C PHE A 163 0.93 13.08 15.61
N ASP A 164 0.75 14.32 16.07
CA ASP A 164 -0.48 15.10 15.84
C ASP A 164 -0.78 15.25 14.33
N GLU A 165 0.23 15.60 13.53
CA GLU A 165 0.09 15.79 12.09
C GLU A 165 -0.30 14.48 11.38
N ILE A 166 0.33 13.37 11.76
CA ILE A 166 0.02 12.04 11.23
C ILE A 166 -1.40 11.65 11.61
N HIS A 167 -1.77 11.72 12.90
CA HIS A 167 -3.10 11.34 13.35
C HIS A 167 -4.19 12.18 12.68
N LYS A 168 -4.03 13.51 12.68
CA LYS A 168 -4.95 14.44 12.03
C LYS A 168 -5.13 14.14 10.53
N THR A 169 -4.05 13.80 9.84
CA THR A 169 -4.10 13.58 8.40
C THR A 169 -4.66 12.20 8.08
N GLN A 170 -4.14 11.16 8.73
CA GLN A 170 -4.37 9.77 8.35
C GLN A 170 -5.66 9.18 8.92
N SER A 171 -6.22 9.77 9.98
CA SER A 171 -7.61 9.49 10.40
C SER A 171 -8.63 9.83 9.31
N THR A 172 -8.31 10.77 8.41
CA THR A 172 -9.19 11.11 7.27
C THR A 172 -9.11 10.14 6.11
N TRP A 173 -8.08 9.29 6.07
CA TRP A 173 -7.91 8.31 5.00
C TRP A 173 -8.81 7.10 5.24
N VAL A 174 -9.08 6.32 4.19
CA VAL A 174 -9.93 5.13 4.29
C VAL A 174 -9.15 3.92 3.78
N VAL A 175 -9.13 2.85 4.57
CA VAL A 175 -8.70 1.51 4.14
C VAL A 175 -9.92 0.61 4.16
N SER A 176 -10.41 0.22 2.98
CA SER A 176 -11.71 -0.45 2.85
C SER A 176 -11.72 -1.93 3.26
N ASP A 177 -10.56 -2.59 3.24
CA ASP A 177 -10.43 -3.99 3.67
C ASP A 177 -10.07 -4.01 5.16
N GLU A 178 -10.99 -4.50 6.00
CA GLU A 178 -10.84 -4.50 7.47
C GLU A 178 -9.59 -5.25 7.92
N GLN A 179 -9.25 -6.36 7.25
CA GLN A 179 -8.05 -7.12 7.57
C GLN A 179 -6.79 -6.31 7.27
N LEU A 180 -6.68 -5.68 6.09
CA LEU A 180 -5.56 -4.80 5.77
C LEU A 180 -5.48 -3.61 6.73
N GLN A 181 -6.61 -3.01 7.11
CA GLN A 181 -6.67 -1.93 8.09
C GLN A 181 -6.11 -2.37 9.44
N SER A 182 -6.55 -3.53 9.93
CA SER A 182 -6.05 -4.13 11.17
C SER A 182 -4.56 -4.44 11.08
N GLU A 183 -4.09 -5.06 9.99
CA GLU A 183 -2.68 -5.36 9.75
C GLU A 183 -1.81 -4.09 9.80
N LEU A 184 -2.29 -2.99 9.21
CA LEU A 184 -1.61 -1.69 9.27
C LEU A 184 -1.51 -1.18 10.71
N ARG A 185 -2.64 -1.08 11.44
CA ARG A 185 -2.69 -0.58 12.83
C ARG A 185 -1.80 -1.40 13.75
N VAL A 186 -1.95 -2.73 13.73
CA VAL A 186 -1.15 -3.66 14.55
C VAL A 186 0.35 -3.49 14.27
N SER A 187 0.74 -3.38 13.00
CA SER A 187 2.16 -3.22 12.64
C SER A 187 2.78 -1.90 13.15
N ILE A 188 1.98 -0.84 13.21
CA ILE A 188 2.40 0.47 13.71
C ILE A 188 2.48 0.41 15.24
N SER A 189 1.44 -0.09 15.91
CA SER A 189 1.41 -0.25 17.37
C SER A 189 2.57 -1.10 17.88
N ALA A 190 2.88 -2.20 17.20
CA ALA A 190 3.97 -3.11 17.55
C ALA A 190 5.36 -2.45 17.59
N VAL A 191 5.57 -1.34 16.87
CA VAL A 191 6.84 -0.59 16.89
C VAL A 191 6.76 0.69 17.71
N MET A 192 5.64 1.42 17.63
CA MET A 192 5.48 2.73 18.26
C MET A 192 5.33 2.63 19.78
N ILE A 193 4.49 1.71 20.26
CA ILE A 193 4.17 1.62 21.69
C ILE A 193 5.40 1.20 22.50
N PRO A 194 6.16 0.13 22.14
CA PRO A 194 7.34 -0.24 22.89
C PRO A 194 8.42 0.86 22.88
N ALA A 195 8.63 1.51 21.72
CA ALA A 195 9.59 2.59 21.59
C ALA A 195 9.22 3.79 22.48
N TYR A 196 7.95 4.21 22.45
CA TYR A 196 7.47 5.33 23.25
C TYR A 196 7.52 5.04 24.75
N ARG A 197 7.02 3.86 25.18
CA ARG A 197 7.06 3.44 26.58
C ARG A 197 8.48 3.39 27.12
N SER A 198 9.42 2.83 26.36
CA SER A 198 10.83 2.78 26.73
C SER A 198 11.46 4.18 26.82
N PHE A 199 11.17 5.06 25.86
CA PHE A 199 11.66 6.43 25.87
C PHE A 199 11.13 7.22 27.07
N LEU A 200 9.82 7.14 27.31
CA LEU A 200 9.14 7.83 28.41
C LEU A 200 9.66 7.36 29.78
N ALA A 201 9.78 6.04 30.00
CA ALA A 201 10.28 5.48 31.25
C ALA A 201 11.71 5.95 31.56
N ARG A 202 12.57 6.04 30.54
CA ARG A 202 13.98 6.43 30.71
C ARG A 202 14.16 7.93 30.91
N PHE A 203 13.38 8.75 30.21
CA PHE A 203 13.68 10.19 30.12
C PHE A 203 12.71 11.12 30.87
N SER A 204 11.53 10.63 31.27
CA SER A 204 10.53 11.46 31.97
C SER A 204 11.06 12.09 33.27
N GLN A 205 11.88 11.36 34.03
CA GLN A 205 12.48 11.86 35.28
C GLN A 205 13.42 13.07 35.11
N TYR A 206 13.91 13.34 33.90
CA TYR A 206 14.79 14.47 33.62
C TYR A 206 14.02 15.74 33.24
N LEU A 207 12.70 15.65 33.11
CA LEU A 207 11.81 16.79 32.94
C LEU A 207 11.53 17.44 34.29
N ASP A 208 11.47 18.77 34.33
CA ASP A 208 11.34 19.52 35.57
C ASP A 208 9.97 19.24 36.21
N SER A 209 9.95 18.82 37.48
CA SER A 209 8.75 18.36 38.18
C SER A 209 7.65 19.44 38.24
N GLY A 210 6.39 19.02 38.01
CA GLY A 210 5.19 19.87 38.11
C GLY A 210 4.52 20.16 36.76
N ARG A 211 3.74 21.25 36.69
CA ARG A 211 2.94 21.64 35.50
C ARG A 211 3.74 21.80 34.20
N GLN A 212 5.07 21.85 34.27
CA GLN A 212 5.93 21.95 33.08
C GLN A 212 6.14 20.60 32.40
N THR A 213 6.01 19.46 33.09
CA THR A 213 6.15 18.12 32.47
C THR A 213 5.04 17.84 31.47
N GLU A 214 3.79 18.22 31.80
CA GLU A 214 2.62 18.09 30.92
C GLU A 214 2.76 18.86 29.60
N LYS A 215 3.61 19.90 29.57
CA LYS A 215 3.91 20.64 28.34
C LYS A 215 4.71 19.82 27.33
N TYR A 216 5.47 18.83 27.79
CA TYR A 216 6.33 18.00 26.93
C TYR A 216 5.79 16.59 26.76
N VAL A 217 5.30 15.97 27.85
CA VAL A 217 4.68 14.66 27.82
C VAL A 217 3.17 14.84 27.60
N LYS A 218 2.77 14.91 26.32
CA LYS A 218 1.37 15.08 25.92
C LYS A 218 0.58 13.77 25.98
N TYR A 219 1.25 12.63 25.79
CA TYR A 219 0.63 11.32 25.63
C TYR A 219 1.13 10.33 26.67
N GLN A 220 0.23 9.49 27.16
CA GLN A 220 0.56 8.20 27.75
C GLN A 220 0.64 7.14 26.65
N PRO A 221 1.30 5.99 26.89
CA PRO A 221 1.36 4.89 25.93
C PRO A 221 -0.03 4.47 25.42
N ASP A 222 -1.03 4.47 26.28
CA ASP A 222 -2.40 4.06 25.96
C ASP A 222 -3.12 5.11 25.07
N ASP A 223 -2.76 6.40 25.17
CA ASP A 223 -3.26 7.44 24.28
C ASP A 223 -2.72 7.26 22.85
N ILE A 224 -1.45 6.82 22.73
CA ILE A 224 -0.83 6.50 21.44
C ILE A 224 -1.52 5.30 20.79
N GLU A 225 -1.82 4.26 21.58
CA GLU A 225 -2.56 3.08 21.11
C GLU A 225 -3.94 3.46 20.59
N THR A 226 -4.72 4.18 21.39
CA THR A 226 -6.06 4.67 21.00
C THR A 226 -6.01 5.50 19.72
N SER A 227 -5.03 6.41 19.61
CA SER A 227 -4.86 7.24 18.41
C SER A 227 -4.53 6.40 17.16
N ILE A 228 -3.73 5.34 17.29
CA ILE A 228 -3.42 4.44 16.17
C ILE A 228 -4.67 3.65 15.76
N ASP A 229 -5.49 3.25 16.73
CA ASP A 229 -6.73 2.52 16.49
C ASP A 229 -7.79 3.33 15.74
N GLU A 230 -7.72 4.66 15.76
CA GLU A 230 -8.60 5.56 15.00
C GLU A 230 -8.12 5.82 13.56
N LEU A 231 -6.90 5.39 13.19
CA LEU A 231 -6.35 5.66 11.86
C LEU A 231 -7.11 4.91 10.77
N PHE A 232 -7.33 5.55 9.63
CA PHE A 232 -7.92 4.94 8.43
C PHE A 232 -9.43 4.62 8.47
N ASP A 233 -10.17 5.09 9.47
CA ASP A 233 -11.65 4.95 9.47
C ASP A 233 -12.33 5.92 8.49
N GLY A 234 -11.63 7.00 8.13
CA GLY A 234 -12.16 8.07 7.32
C GLY A 234 -13.06 9.01 8.11
N ASN A 235 -13.37 10.16 7.52
CA ASN A 235 -14.23 11.14 8.17
C ASN A 235 -15.71 10.72 8.02
N PRO A 236 -16.48 10.53 9.11
CA PRO A 236 -17.89 10.11 9.03
C PRO A 236 -18.77 11.13 8.28
N THR A 237 -18.37 12.40 8.24
CA THR A 237 -19.03 13.48 7.48
C THR A 237 -18.93 13.35 5.96
N SER A 238 -17.98 12.57 5.46
CA SER A 238 -17.79 12.36 4.01
C SER A 238 -18.62 11.21 3.45
N MET A 239 -19.01 10.24 4.29
CA MET A 239 -19.84 9.10 3.88
C MET A 239 -21.32 9.45 3.68
N THR A 240 -21.82 10.53 4.30
CA THR A 240 -23.23 10.96 4.18
C THR A 240 -23.54 11.68 2.86
N ARG A 241 -22.53 12.09 2.08
CA ARG A 241 -22.71 12.88 0.84
C ARG A 241 -22.79 12.05 -0.46
N LYS A 242 -22.79 10.71 -0.39
CA LYS A 242 -22.99 9.84 -1.57
C LYS A 242 -24.22 8.95 -1.41
N ARG A 243 -25.37 9.59 -1.23
CA ARG A 243 -26.69 9.02 -1.52
C ARG A 243 -27.56 10.11 -2.14
N THR A 244 -27.33 10.35 -3.43
CA THR A 244 -28.24 11.06 -4.34
C THR A 244 -28.08 10.42 -5.70
#